data_AF-A0A357IQW6-F1
#
_entry.id   AF-A0A357IQW6-F1
#
_cell.length_a   1.000
_cell.length_b   1.000
_cell.length_c   1.000
_cell.angle_alpha   90.00
_cell.angle_beta   90.00
_cell.angle_gamma   90.00
#
_symmetry.space_group_name_H-M   'P 1'
#
loop_
_entity.id
_entity.type
_entity.pdbx_description
1 polymer ?
#
loop_
_entity_poly.entity_id
_entity_poly.type
_entity_poly.pdbx_seq_one_letter_code
_entity_poly.pdbx_strand_id
1 'polypeptide(L)'
;MNLFRKFKSKFSKIALSFSLLLGTLTGIVGVSSVGYAASRAGVSDWLIPNVSASYSSSLGAEPTWECISTSSFRGSLKGGFLISHDSTLVLTNQLGGDAQVLFNFNTTGSTVTVDGKECNSSTSGTVNRKWPKDATIEIKIEVARKTTATVSINDFSLIDLSKKANVTFIKSEFGTFSASHDGNSLSFGIEYNLPPTSLVKLIATPDEGCVFIGWKKSNSFISYNRKLEYAAEAGTYTISAVFSKEDYAVFCTGNQFFDDLNKADEVAASGTKQIFVSKSGPILKGNYALSAGVSLTVPMDASNQFVGDTPVLSSSLIGPSEYCCLTLKPGAILTVSDSASISVASTMFAHSGGGTSARPSGGYGRIQLDEGSSIVLSNGASLYCWGFISGAGSVIAESGSTVHEMFQI
;
A
#
# COMPACT_ATOMS: atom_id res chain seq x y z
N MET A 1 -72.18 4.27 -57.85
CA MET A 1 -70.98 4.99 -58.36
C MET A 1 -70.30 5.80 -57.25
N ASN A 2 -69.82 5.12 -56.18
CA ASN A 2 -69.00 5.74 -55.12
C ASN A 2 -68.05 4.75 -54.40
N LEU A 3 -67.87 3.52 -54.91
CA LEU A 3 -66.92 2.53 -54.37
C LEU A 3 -65.59 2.43 -55.14
N PHE A 4 -65.50 2.91 -56.38
CA PHE A 4 -64.30 2.74 -57.22
C PHE A 4 -63.25 3.86 -57.14
N ARG A 5 -63.51 4.97 -56.44
CA ARG A 5 -62.52 6.05 -56.24
C ARG A 5 -61.60 5.87 -55.03
N LYS A 6 -61.94 5.00 -54.06
CA LYS A 6 -61.11 4.76 -52.85
C LYS A 6 -60.03 3.66 -53.01
N PHE A 7 -60.04 2.87 -54.08
CA PHE A 7 -59.04 1.81 -54.30
C PHE A 7 -57.81 2.24 -55.12
N LYS A 8 -57.88 3.33 -55.90
CA LYS A 8 -56.77 3.76 -56.77
C LYS A 8 -55.59 4.39 -56.00
N SER A 9 -55.86 5.01 -54.85
CA SER A 9 -54.84 5.68 -54.00
C SER A 9 -54.02 4.73 -53.12
N LYS A 10 -54.58 3.56 -52.75
CA LYS A 10 -53.88 2.54 -51.95
C LYS A 10 -53.07 1.56 -52.80
N PHE A 11 -53.44 1.32 -54.06
CA PHE A 11 -52.70 0.40 -54.94
C PHE A 11 -51.38 0.99 -55.48
N SER A 12 -51.31 2.31 -55.74
CA SER A 12 -50.07 2.93 -56.21
C SER A 12 -48.99 3.04 -55.12
N LYS A 13 -49.39 3.10 -53.84
CA LYS A 13 -48.46 3.13 -52.69
C LYS A 13 -47.88 1.74 -52.36
N ILE A 14 -48.62 0.67 -52.62
CA ILE A 14 -48.15 -0.72 -52.46
C ILE A 14 -47.24 -1.13 -53.64
N ALA A 15 -47.53 -0.66 -54.86
CA ALA A 15 -46.68 -0.92 -56.02
C ALA A 15 -45.33 -0.20 -55.94
N LEU A 16 -45.27 1.02 -55.38
CA LEU A 16 -44.00 1.75 -55.16
C LEU A 16 -43.14 1.16 -54.02
N SER A 17 -43.76 0.64 -52.94
CA SER A 17 -43.01 0.01 -51.85
C SER A 17 -42.47 -1.37 -52.23
N PHE A 18 -43.17 -2.13 -53.08
CA PHE A 18 -42.64 -3.39 -53.61
C PHE A 18 -41.56 -3.20 -54.68
N SER A 19 -41.59 -2.12 -55.47
CA SER A 19 -40.54 -1.83 -56.46
C SER A 19 -39.24 -1.28 -55.83
N LEU A 20 -39.32 -0.60 -54.68
CA LEU A 20 -38.11 -0.26 -53.89
C LEU A 20 -37.51 -1.47 -53.15
N LEU A 21 -38.36 -2.42 -52.73
CA LEU A 21 -37.91 -3.65 -52.05
C LEU A 21 -37.32 -4.69 -53.02
N LEU A 22 -37.74 -4.68 -54.30
CA LEU A 22 -37.20 -5.57 -55.34
C LEU A 22 -35.98 -4.98 -56.06
N GLY A 23 -35.84 -3.65 -56.10
CA GLY A 23 -34.65 -2.97 -56.62
C GLY A 23 -33.42 -3.05 -55.71
N THR A 24 -33.60 -3.46 -54.45
CA THR A 24 -32.51 -3.67 -53.48
C THR A 24 -32.16 -5.15 -53.29
N LEU A 25 -32.84 -6.07 -53.98
CA LEU A 25 -32.68 -7.52 -53.83
C LEU A 25 -32.11 -8.24 -55.08
N THR A 26 -31.47 -7.50 -56.00
CA THR A 26 -30.72 -8.09 -57.13
C THR A 26 -29.25 -7.68 -57.07
N GLY A 27 -28.54 -8.29 -56.13
CA GLY A 27 -27.09 -8.15 -55.98
C GLY A 27 -26.41 -9.25 -55.16
N ILE A 28 -27.09 -10.37 -54.92
CA ILE A 28 -26.49 -11.54 -54.28
C ILE A 28 -26.16 -12.57 -55.35
N VAL A 29 -24.96 -12.43 -55.91
CA VAL A 29 -24.14 -13.58 -56.28
C VAL A 29 -22.69 -13.21 -55.97
N GLY A 30 -22.12 -13.84 -54.95
CA GLY A 30 -20.70 -13.70 -54.59
C GLY A 30 -20.48 -13.22 -53.15
N VAL A 31 -20.37 -14.18 -52.23
CA VAL A 31 -19.65 -14.12 -50.94
C VAL A 31 -19.47 -12.72 -50.31
N SER A 32 -20.40 -12.32 -49.46
CA SER A 32 -20.20 -11.20 -48.53
C SER A 32 -20.47 -11.67 -47.10
N SER A 33 -19.41 -11.63 -46.28
CA SER A 33 -19.52 -11.64 -44.83
C SER A 33 -20.46 -10.51 -44.39
N VAL A 34 -21.53 -10.86 -43.68
CA VAL A 34 -22.45 -9.88 -43.08
C VAL A 34 -21.67 -9.06 -42.06
N GLY A 35 -21.31 -7.83 -42.42
CA GLY A 35 -20.75 -6.85 -41.49
C GLY A 35 -21.88 -6.29 -40.62
N TYR A 36 -22.01 -6.79 -39.39
CA TYR A 36 -22.91 -6.21 -38.41
C TYR A 36 -22.33 -4.88 -37.92
N ALA A 37 -23.13 -3.81 -37.91
CA ALA A 37 -22.72 -2.51 -37.40
C ALA A 37 -22.49 -2.58 -35.87
N ALA A 38 -21.26 -2.33 -35.42
CA ALA A 38 -20.95 -2.18 -34.01
C ALA A 38 -21.33 -0.75 -33.55
N SER A 39 -22.02 -0.64 -32.41
CA SER A 39 -22.18 0.66 -31.73
C SER A 39 -20.89 1.01 -31.01
N ARG A 40 -20.50 2.30 -30.99
CA ARG A 40 -19.34 2.80 -30.22
C ARG A 40 -19.82 3.80 -29.18
N ALA A 41 -19.47 3.57 -27.92
CA ALA A 41 -19.84 4.43 -26.79
C ALA A 41 -18.64 4.71 -25.88
N GLY A 42 -18.71 5.81 -25.13
CA GLY A 42 -17.75 6.11 -24.07
C GLY A 42 -18.11 5.36 -22.78
N VAL A 43 -17.12 5.12 -21.92
CA VAL A 43 -17.37 4.67 -20.54
C VAL A 43 -17.77 5.87 -19.71
N SER A 44 -18.98 5.87 -19.15
CA SER A 44 -19.43 6.93 -18.26
C SER A 44 -18.56 6.99 -17.00
N ASP A 45 -18.36 8.20 -16.47
CA ASP A 45 -17.62 8.45 -15.23
C ASP A 45 -16.21 7.83 -15.23
N TRP A 46 -15.50 7.91 -16.35
CA TRP A 46 -14.11 7.45 -16.44
C TRP A 46 -13.18 8.33 -15.61
N LEU A 47 -12.51 7.73 -14.62
CA LEU A 47 -11.69 8.44 -13.62
C LEU A 47 -10.18 8.22 -13.76
N ILE A 48 -9.73 7.33 -14.66
CA ILE A 48 -8.30 7.02 -14.77
C ILE A 48 -7.60 8.15 -15.54
N PRO A 49 -6.66 8.88 -14.91
CA PRO A 49 -6.00 10.02 -15.53
C PRO A 49 -5.10 9.57 -16.70
N ASN A 50 -5.01 10.42 -17.73
CA ASN A 50 -4.15 10.20 -18.90
C ASN A 50 -4.44 8.90 -19.67
N VAL A 51 -5.62 8.33 -19.51
CA VAL A 51 -6.14 7.21 -20.30
C VAL A 51 -7.53 7.57 -20.79
N SER A 52 -7.81 7.36 -22.06
CA SER A 52 -9.18 7.42 -22.57
C SER A 52 -9.74 6.01 -22.76
N ALA A 53 -11.05 5.87 -22.59
CA ALA A 53 -11.74 4.60 -22.67
C ALA A 53 -12.96 4.72 -23.60
N SER A 54 -13.06 3.81 -24.56
CA SER A 54 -14.24 3.67 -25.42
C SER A 54 -14.51 2.20 -25.66
N TYR A 55 -15.77 1.80 -25.78
CA TYR A 55 -16.10 0.42 -26.09
C TYR A 55 -16.97 0.30 -27.33
N SER A 56 -16.97 -0.90 -27.90
CA SER A 56 -17.90 -1.31 -28.94
C SER A 56 -18.55 -2.64 -28.59
N SER A 57 -19.69 -2.95 -29.21
CA SER A 57 -20.36 -4.23 -29.02
C SER A 57 -21.13 -4.68 -30.25
N SER A 58 -21.33 -5.99 -30.33
CA SER A 58 -22.28 -6.61 -31.28
C SER A 58 -23.70 -6.05 -31.11
N LEU A 59 -24.49 -6.08 -32.20
CA LEU A 59 -25.84 -5.55 -32.22
C LEU A 59 -26.75 -6.28 -31.21
N GLY A 60 -27.46 -5.51 -30.38
CA GLY A 60 -28.38 -6.03 -29.35
C GLY A 60 -27.68 -6.51 -28.06
N ALA A 61 -26.36 -6.36 -27.97
CA ALA A 61 -25.63 -6.53 -26.71
C ALA A 61 -25.82 -5.31 -25.82
N GLU A 62 -25.94 -5.56 -24.51
CA GLU A 62 -26.00 -4.54 -23.46
C GLU A 62 -24.80 -4.73 -22.52
N PRO A 63 -23.57 -4.40 -22.95
CA PRO A 63 -22.40 -4.52 -22.09
C PRO A 63 -22.45 -3.51 -20.96
N THR A 64 -21.89 -3.88 -19.82
CA THR A 64 -21.59 -2.93 -18.75
C THR A 64 -20.08 -2.73 -18.67
N TRP A 65 -19.63 -1.50 -18.92
CA TRP A 65 -18.27 -1.06 -18.65
C TRP A 65 -18.34 0.07 -17.64
N GLU A 66 -17.66 -0.08 -16.51
CA GLU A 66 -17.80 0.82 -15.36
C GLU A 66 -16.42 1.10 -14.76
N CYS A 67 -16.09 2.38 -14.61
CA CYS A 67 -14.93 2.82 -13.84
C CYS A 67 -15.30 2.89 -12.36
N ILE A 68 -14.57 2.18 -11.51
CA ILE A 68 -14.88 2.10 -10.07
C ILE A 68 -14.09 3.14 -9.29
N SER A 69 -12.84 3.38 -9.69
CA SER A 69 -11.93 4.32 -9.06
C SER A 69 -10.91 4.83 -10.08
N THR A 70 -9.95 5.64 -9.64
CA THR A 70 -8.81 6.09 -10.44
C THR A 70 -7.82 4.97 -10.82
N SER A 71 -7.97 3.77 -10.25
CA SER A 71 -7.07 2.62 -10.48
C SER A 71 -7.80 1.29 -10.73
N SER A 72 -9.13 1.29 -10.92
CA SER A 72 -9.89 0.06 -11.11
C SER A 72 -11.15 0.26 -11.94
N PHE A 73 -11.48 -0.73 -12.77
CA PHE A 73 -12.68 -0.75 -13.59
C PHE A 73 -13.12 -2.20 -13.88
N ARG A 74 -14.37 -2.38 -14.30
CA ARG A 74 -14.93 -3.70 -14.64
C ARG A 74 -15.73 -3.70 -15.92
N GLY A 75 -15.78 -4.87 -16.53
CA GLY A 75 -16.59 -5.18 -17.70
C GLY A 75 -17.48 -6.40 -17.44
N SER A 76 -18.71 -6.40 -17.93
CA SER A 76 -19.56 -7.58 -17.94
C SER A 76 -20.43 -7.60 -19.20
N LEU A 77 -20.67 -8.80 -19.71
CA LEU A 77 -21.56 -9.00 -20.84
C LEU A 77 -22.36 -10.29 -20.64
N LYS A 78 -23.63 -10.25 -21.03
CA LYS A 78 -24.52 -11.41 -21.03
C LYS A 78 -24.89 -11.78 -22.46
N GLY A 79 -24.76 -13.06 -22.79
CA GLY A 79 -25.16 -13.58 -24.10
C GLY A 79 -26.67 -13.55 -24.27
N GLY A 80 -27.10 -13.38 -25.52
CA GLY A 80 -28.51 -13.39 -25.87
C GLY A 80 -29.14 -14.78 -25.65
N PHE A 81 -30.47 -14.85 -25.78
CA PHE A 81 -31.17 -16.13 -25.66
C PHE A 81 -30.87 -17.08 -26.84
N LEU A 82 -30.69 -16.53 -28.04
CA LEU A 82 -30.48 -17.27 -29.30
C LEU A 82 -29.11 -17.04 -29.94
N ILE A 83 -28.41 -15.96 -29.60
CA ILE A 83 -27.15 -15.55 -30.23
C ILE A 83 -26.06 -15.29 -29.20
N SER A 84 -24.80 -15.44 -29.62
CA SER A 84 -23.63 -14.96 -28.88
C SER A 84 -23.50 -13.45 -29.03
N HIS A 85 -22.81 -12.84 -28.06
CA HIS A 85 -22.48 -11.41 -28.11
C HIS A 85 -21.00 -11.20 -27.81
N ASP A 86 -20.49 -10.09 -28.31
CA ASP A 86 -19.18 -9.56 -27.94
C ASP A 86 -19.26 -8.09 -27.53
N SER A 87 -18.26 -7.68 -26.75
CA SER A 87 -17.95 -6.27 -26.50
C SER A 87 -16.46 -6.09 -26.29
N THR A 88 -15.90 -5.03 -26.86
CA THR A 88 -14.46 -4.69 -26.75
C THR A 88 -14.32 -3.31 -26.14
N LEU A 89 -13.66 -3.23 -24.98
CA LEU A 89 -13.16 -1.99 -24.41
C LEU A 89 -11.77 -1.69 -25.00
N VAL A 90 -11.60 -0.47 -25.48
CA VAL A 90 -10.35 0.08 -25.97
C VAL A 90 -9.90 1.16 -25.02
N LEU A 91 -8.75 0.94 -24.40
CA LEU A 91 -8.02 1.93 -23.64
C LEU A 91 -6.96 2.55 -24.53
N THR A 92 -6.79 3.87 -24.48
CA THR A 92 -5.76 4.57 -25.25
C THR A 92 -4.88 5.37 -24.30
N ASN A 93 -3.56 5.24 -24.48
CA ASN A 93 -2.59 6.05 -23.77
C ASN A 93 -2.72 7.52 -24.20
N GLN A 94 -3.11 8.40 -23.28
CA GLN A 94 -3.18 9.85 -23.50
C GLN A 94 -2.02 10.58 -22.82
N LEU A 95 -1.09 9.86 -22.22
CA LEU A 95 0.16 10.43 -21.75
C LEU A 95 0.93 10.95 -22.97
N GLY A 96 1.41 12.19 -22.94
CA GLY A 96 2.03 12.86 -24.08
C GLY A 96 3.32 12.20 -24.63
N GLY A 97 3.69 11.03 -24.12
CA GLY A 97 4.85 10.21 -24.48
C GLY A 97 4.66 8.74 -24.09
N ASP A 98 5.75 7.98 -24.14
CA ASP A 98 5.74 6.56 -23.78
C ASP A 98 5.49 6.36 -22.27
N ALA A 99 4.69 5.35 -21.94
CA ALA A 99 4.42 4.95 -20.58
C ALA A 99 4.78 3.47 -20.34
N GLN A 100 4.85 3.06 -19.08
CA GLN A 100 4.73 1.67 -18.66
C GLN A 100 3.33 1.49 -18.07
N VAL A 101 2.59 0.47 -18.52
CA VAL A 101 1.29 0.10 -17.97
C VAL A 101 1.44 -1.11 -17.08
N LEU A 102 0.82 -1.08 -15.89
CA LEU A 102 0.74 -2.19 -14.96
C LEU A 102 -0.70 -2.32 -14.46
N PHE A 103 -1.28 -3.52 -14.54
CA PHE A 103 -2.55 -3.82 -13.86
C PHE A 103 -2.74 -5.32 -13.64
N ASN A 104 -3.53 -5.65 -12.62
CA ASN A 104 -4.00 -7.00 -12.37
C ASN A 104 -5.39 -7.20 -12.96
N PHE A 105 -5.67 -8.38 -13.48
CA PHE A 105 -6.98 -8.72 -14.01
C PHE A 105 -7.50 -10.05 -13.45
N ASN A 106 -8.81 -10.14 -13.33
CA ASN A 106 -9.53 -11.38 -13.05
C ASN A 106 -10.69 -11.50 -14.05
N THR A 107 -10.86 -12.67 -14.64
CA THR A 107 -11.96 -12.98 -15.55
C THR A 107 -12.78 -14.13 -15.02
N THR A 108 -14.10 -14.12 -15.30
CA THR A 108 -14.96 -15.26 -15.02
C THR A 108 -15.95 -15.49 -16.17
N GLY A 109 -16.41 -16.72 -16.34
CA GLY A 109 -17.49 -17.06 -17.27
C GLY A 109 -17.01 -17.62 -18.61
N SER A 110 -17.32 -16.94 -19.72
CA SER A 110 -16.88 -17.35 -21.07
C SER A 110 -15.48 -16.82 -21.40
N THR A 111 -15.15 -16.67 -22.69
CA THR A 111 -13.84 -16.23 -23.17
C THR A 111 -13.70 -14.71 -22.99
N VAL A 112 -12.62 -14.30 -22.34
CA VAL A 112 -12.20 -12.90 -22.25
C VAL A 112 -10.80 -12.79 -22.84
N THR A 113 -10.54 -11.81 -23.68
CA THR A 113 -9.18 -11.49 -24.14
C THR A 113 -8.72 -10.22 -23.45
N VAL A 114 -7.57 -10.27 -22.78
CA VAL A 114 -6.94 -9.11 -22.15
C VAL A 114 -5.62 -8.86 -22.85
N ASP A 115 -5.51 -7.73 -23.55
CA ASP A 115 -4.29 -7.32 -24.26
C ASP A 115 -3.78 -8.40 -25.24
N GLY A 116 -4.70 -8.98 -26.01
CA GLY A 116 -4.41 -10.04 -26.98
C GLY A 116 -4.25 -11.44 -26.38
N LYS A 117 -4.27 -11.60 -25.05
CA LYS A 117 -4.19 -12.91 -24.38
C LYS A 117 -5.59 -13.46 -24.05
N GLU A 118 -5.92 -14.62 -24.61
CA GLU A 118 -7.15 -15.34 -24.29
C GLU A 118 -7.13 -15.88 -22.85
N CYS A 119 -8.23 -15.65 -22.13
CA CYS A 119 -8.46 -16.01 -20.74
C CYS A 119 -9.77 -16.81 -20.66
N ASN A 120 -9.70 -18.04 -20.14
CA ASN A 120 -10.83 -18.97 -20.09
C ASN A 120 -11.38 -19.12 -18.68
N SER A 121 -12.71 -19.34 -18.57
CA SER A 121 -13.61 -19.64 -17.43
C SER A 121 -13.34 -19.06 -16.04
N SER A 122 -12.10 -19.05 -15.58
CA SER A 122 -11.59 -18.27 -14.44
C SER A 122 -10.09 -18.09 -14.61
N THR A 123 -9.65 -16.90 -15.02
CA THR A 123 -8.22 -16.59 -15.18
C THR A 123 -7.87 -15.34 -14.41
N SER A 124 -6.78 -15.38 -13.65
CA SER A 124 -6.14 -14.19 -13.11
C SER A 124 -4.79 -13.98 -13.79
N GLY A 125 -4.37 -12.72 -13.88
CA GLY A 125 -3.08 -12.39 -14.46
C GLY A 125 -2.70 -10.93 -14.26
N THR A 126 -1.52 -10.61 -14.76
CA THR A 126 -0.95 -9.26 -14.69
C THR A 126 -0.49 -8.86 -16.08
N VAL A 127 -0.79 -7.62 -16.47
CA VAL A 127 -0.21 -6.97 -17.64
C VAL A 127 0.85 -6.00 -17.12
N ASN A 128 2.08 -6.14 -17.60
CA ASN A 128 3.19 -5.24 -17.31
C ASN A 128 4.02 -5.07 -18.59
N ARG A 129 3.80 -3.97 -19.31
CA ARG A 129 4.53 -3.70 -20.56
C ARG A 129 4.67 -2.22 -20.86
N LYS A 130 5.57 -1.92 -21.79
CA LYS A 130 5.65 -0.59 -22.39
C LYS A 130 4.36 -0.31 -23.17
N TRP A 131 3.81 0.88 -22.97
CA TRP A 131 2.63 1.40 -23.65
C TRP A 131 3.01 2.70 -24.37
N PRO A 132 3.33 2.63 -25.67
CA PRO A 132 3.72 3.81 -26.44
C PRO A 132 2.64 4.89 -26.47
N LYS A 133 3.04 6.12 -26.78
CA LYS A 133 2.10 7.22 -26.99
C LYS A 133 1.00 6.84 -28.00
N ASP A 134 -0.26 7.17 -27.69
CA ASP A 134 -1.44 6.93 -28.53
C ASP A 134 -1.75 5.45 -28.85
N ALA A 135 -0.95 4.50 -28.35
CA ALA A 135 -1.19 3.07 -28.53
C ALA A 135 -2.39 2.62 -27.68
N THR A 136 -2.97 1.48 -28.05
CA THR A 136 -4.16 0.94 -27.39
C THR A 136 -3.89 -0.36 -26.63
N ILE A 137 -4.77 -0.63 -25.66
CA ILE A 137 -4.95 -1.93 -25.02
C ILE A 137 -6.41 -2.31 -25.22
N GLU A 138 -6.65 -3.53 -25.67
CA GLU A 138 -7.99 -4.04 -25.92
C GLU A 138 -8.35 -5.10 -24.88
N ILE A 139 -9.56 -4.99 -24.34
CA ILE A 139 -10.17 -5.98 -23.46
C ILE A 139 -11.48 -6.40 -24.10
N LYS A 140 -11.54 -7.64 -24.59
CA LYS A 140 -12.68 -8.19 -25.31
C LYS A 140 -13.38 -9.24 -24.47
N ILE A 141 -14.70 -9.16 -24.37
CA ILE A 141 -15.54 -10.17 -23.74
C ILE A 141 -16.36 -10.86 -24.83
N GLU A 142 -16.26 -12.17 -24.92
CA GLU A 142 -17.03 -13.01 -25.85
C GLU A 142 -17.88 -14.00 -25.06
N VAL A 143 -19.20 -13.91 -25.22
CA VAL A 143 -20.14 -14.73 -24.46
C VAL A 143 -21.02 -15.57 -25.35
N ALA A 144 -21.07 -16.87 -25.03
CA ALA A 144 -22.01 -17.79 -25.62
C ALA A 144 -23.45 -17.47 -25.17
N ARG A 145 -24.43 -17.98 -25.92
CA ARG A 145 -25.86 -17.86 -25.58
C ARG A 145 -26.14 -18.24 -24.12
N LYS A 146 -26.99 -17.47 -23.44
CA LYS A 146 -27.43 -17.72 -22.04
C LYS A 146 -26.30 -17.80 -21.01
N THR A 147 -25.09 -17.32 -21.33
CA THR A 147 -23.97 -17.25 -20.38
C THR A 147 -23.64 -15.79 -20.07
N THR A 148 -22.83 -15.59 -19.03
CA THR A 148 -22.30 -14.28 -18.64
C THR A 148 -20.79 -14.41 -18.52
N ALA A 149 -20.07 -13.36 -18.90
CA ALA A 149 -18.66 -13.22 -18.60
C ALA A 149 -18.37 -11.85 -17.99
N THR A 150 -17.38 -11.82 -17.11
CA THR A 150 -16.94 -10.61 -16.43
C THR A 150 -15.42 -10.49 -16.47
N VAL A 151 -14.94 -9.25 -16.40
CA VAL A 151 -13.55 -8.90 -16.22
C VAL A 151 -13.46 -7.79 -15.17
N SER A 152 -12.52 -7.91 -14.25
CA SER A 152 -12.20 -6.89 -13.25
C SER A 152 -10.74 -6.53 -13.37
N ILE A 153 -10.45 -5.25 -13.55
CA ILE A 153 -9.10 -4.69 -13.58
C ILE A 153 -8.86 -3.92 -12.28
N ASN A 154 -7.76 -4.25 -11.61
CA ASN A 154 -7.36 -3.66 -10.34
C ASN A 154 -5.90 -3.18 -10.42
N ASP A 155 -5.53 -2.29 -9.52
CA ASP A 155 -4.18 -1.74 -9.38
C ASP A 155 -3.64 -1.15 -10.70
N PHE A 156 -4.52 -0.51 -11.48
CA PHE A 156 -4.13 0.13 -12.73
C PHE A 156 -3.16 1.28 -12.45
N SER A 157 -1.97 1.20 -13.04
CA SER A 157 -0.89 2.16 -12.89
C SER A 157 -0.29 2.50 -14.24
N LEU A 158 0.00 3.79 -14.42
CA LEU A 158 0.62 4.35 -15.60
C LEU A 158 1.86 5.14 -15.19
N ILE A 159 3.03 4.66 -15.58
CA ILE A 159 4.32 5.29 -15.26
C ILE A 159 4.80 6.03 -16.50
N ASP A 160 4.94 7.35 -16.39
CA ASP A 160 5.51 8.20 -17.43
C ASP A 160 7.01 7.91 -17.61
N LEU A 161 7.40 7.33 -18.75
CA LEU A 161 8.80 7.00 -19.04
C LEU A 161 9.61 8.18 -19.57
N SER A 162 8.95 9.32 -19.86
CA SER A 162 9.62 10.56 -20.26
C SER A 162 10.19 11.31 -19.05
N LYS A 163 9.56 11.17 -17.88
CA LYS A 163 10.08 11.70 -16.62
C LYS A 163 11.29 10.89 -16.19
N LYS A 164 12.21 11.51 -15.45
CA LYS A 164 13.44 10.89 -14.97
C LYS A 164 13.45 10.75 -13.46
N ALA A 165 14.14 9.73 -12.99
CA ALA A 165 14.50 9.57 -11.59
C ALA A 165 15.88 10.21 -11.38
N ASN A 166 15.98 11.24 -10.55
CA ASN A 166 17.24 11.84 -10.14
C ASN A 166 17.58 11.29 -8.74
N VAL A 167 18.51 10.34 -8.70
CA VAL A 167 18.82 9.57 -7.48
C VAL A 167 20.22 9.86 -7.02
N THR A 168 20.37 10.24 -5.75
CA THR A 168 21.68 10.42 -5.11
C THR A 168 21.86 9.44 -3.96
N PHE A 169 22.95 8.68 -3.96
CA PHE A 169 23.28 7.77 -2.85
C PHE A 169 24.08 8.53 -1.79
N ILE A 170 23.63 8.48 -0.54
CA ILE A 170 24.27 9.15 0.58
C ILE A 170 24.97 8.13 1.46
N LYS A 171 26.18 8.44 1.92
CA LYS A 171 26.89 7.62 2.89
C LYS A 171 26.14 7.54 4.21
N SER A 172 26.29 6.41 4.88
CA SER A 172 25.70 6.17 6.20
C SER A 172 26.78 6.23 7.27
N GLU A 173 26.37 6.52 8.50
CA GLU A 173 27.20 6.27 9.68
C GLU A 173 27.10 4.79 10.07
N PHE A 174 28.15 4.22 10.67
CA PHE A 174 28.20 2.85 11.20
C PHE A 174 28.05 1.72 10.16
N GLY A 175 28.29 2.03 8.89
CA GLY A 175 28.32 1.06 7.82
C GLY A 175 28.44 1.72 6.45
N THR A 176 28.50 0.87 5.43
CA THR A 176 28.53 1.28 4.02
C THR A 176 27.54 0.47 3.21
N PHE A 177 27.32 0.85 1.96
CA PHE A 177 26.59 0.00 1.03
C PHE A 177 27.12 0.12 -0.40
N SER A 178 26.88 -0.91 -1.20
CA SER A 178 27.12 -0.83 -2.64
C SER A 178 25.80 -0.57 -3.36
N ALA A 179 25.82 0.33 -4.33
CA ALA A 179 24.75 0.54 -5.29
C ALA A 179 25.23 0.17 -6.69
N SER A 180 24.41 -0.51 -7.48
CA SER A 180 24.73 -0.83 -8.87
C SER A 180 23.49 -0.83 -9.76
N HIS A 181 23.67 -0.42 -11.01
CA HIS A 181 22.65 -0.41 -12.05
C HIS A 181 23.27 -0.98 -13.34
N ASP A 182 22.60 -1.93 -13.98
CA ASP A 182 23.09 -2.65 -15.17
C ASP A 182 24.51 -3.22 -15.03
N GLY A 183 24.85 -3.69 -13.83
CA GLY A 183 26.17 -4.24 -13.50
C GLY A 183 27.25 -3.20 -13.23
N ASN A 184 26.97 -1.91 -13.41
CA ASN A 184 27.90 -0.83 -13.12
C ASN A 184 27.71 -0.31 -11.69
N SER A 185 28.81 -0.11 -10.97
CA SER A 185 28.78 0.49 -9.64
C SER A 185 28.43 1.97 -9.68
N LEU A 186 27.61 2.41 -8.74
CA LEU A 186 27.22 3.79 -8.54
C LEU A 186 27.95 4.35 -7.31
N SER A 187 28.36 5.60 -7.39
CA SER A 187 29.16 6.30 -6.39
C SER A 187 28.31 7.18 -5.49
N PHE A 188 28.77 7.38 -4.26
CA PHE A 188 28.14 8.29 -3.31
C PHE A 188 28.28 9.76 -3.70
N GLY A 189 27.27 10.57 -3.40
CA GLY A 189 27.26 12.02 -3.62
C GLY A 189 27.12 12.46 -5.07
N ILE A 190 26.97 11.52 -6.01
CA ILE A 190 26.69 11.79 -7.42
C ILE A 190 25.20 11.60 -7.67
N GLU A 191 24.59 12.55 -8.37
CA GLU A 191 23.22 12.42 -8.86
C GLU A 191 23.19 11.63 -10.16
N TYR A 192 22.37 10.59 -10.20
CA TYR A 192 22.16 9.74 -11.37
C TYR A 192 20.78 9.98 -11.97
N ASN A 193 20.74 10.19 -13.27
CA ASN A 193 19.50 10.30 -14.04
C ASN A 193 19.12 8.92 -14.60
N LEU A 194 18.22 8.22 -13.90
CA LEU A 194 17.78 6.89 -14.27
C LEU A 194 16.41 6.94 -14.96
N PRO A 195 16.17 6.13 -16.00
CA PRO A 195 14.81 5.89 -16.47
C PRO A 195 13.94 5.36 -15.32
N PRO A 196 12.67 5.77 -15.21
CA PRO A 196 11.75 5.17 -14.25
C PRO A 196 11.65 3.67 -14.47
N THR A 197 11.39 2.92 -13.41
CA THR A 197 11.39 1.44 -13.33
C THR A 197 12.76 0.78 -13.45
N SER A 198 13.84 1.53 -13.68
CA SER A 198 15.20 0.98 -13.68
C SER A 198 15.52 0.36 -12.33
N LEU A 199 16.04 -0.86 -12.34
CA LEU A 199 16.36 -1.59 -11.13
C LEU A 199 17.77 -1.20 -10.65
N VAL A 200 17.85 -0.79 -9.39
CA VAL A 200 19.09 -0.51 -8.68
C VAL A 200 19.27 -1.57 -7.60
N LYS A 201 20.39 -2.29 -7.65
CA LYS A 201 20.76 -3.28 -6.65
C LYS A 201 21.54 -2.61 -5.53
N LEU A 202 21.04 -2.77 -4.32
CA LEU A 202 21.54 -2.17 -3.09
C LEU A 202 21.93 -3.28 -2.11
N ILE A 203 23.14 -3.20 -1.55
CA ILE A 203 23.62 -4.18 -0.57
C ILE A 203 24.30 -3.43 0.58
N ALA A 204 23.65 -3.43 1.73
CA ALA A 204 24.18 -2.83 2.95
C ALA A 204 25.23 -3.74 3.60
N THR A 205 26.25 -3.13 4.18
CA THR A 205 27.33 -3.80 4.92
C THR A 205 27.60 -3.00 6.18
N PRO A 206 27.15 -3.48 7.36
CA PRO A 206 27.43 -2.81 8.62
C PRO A 206 28.93 -2.88 8.94
N ASP A 207 29.42 -1.90 9.68
CA ASP A 207 30.74 -1.96 10.31
C ASP A 207 30.75 -2.98 11.46
N GLU A 208 31.94 -3.32 11.97
CA GLU A 208 32.07 -4.20 13.13
C GLU A 208 31.33 -3.63 14.35
N GLY A 209 30.58 -4.49 15.05
CA GLY A 209 29.74 -4.09 16.18
C GLY A 209 28.49 -3.29 15.79
N CYS A 210 28.13 -3.27 14.50
CA CYS A 210 26.95 -2.56 14.00
C CYS A 210 26.00 -3.51 13.25
N VAL A 211 24.74 -3.12 13.14
CA VAL A 211 23.67 -3.87 12.47
C VAL A 211 22.92 -2.98 11.49
N PHE A 212 22.51 -3.57 10.37
CA PHE A 212 21.63 -2.92 9.41
C PHE A 212 20.19 -2.92 9.95
N ILE A 213 19.53 -1.76 9.93
CA ILE A 213 18.16 -1.60 10.43
C ILE A 213 17.17 -1.11 9.37
N GLY A 214 17.63 -0.71 8.17
CA GLY A 214 16.71 -0.31 7.11
C GLY A 214 17.31 0.47 5.96
N TRP A 215 16.51 0.63 4.90
CA TRP A 215 16.76 1.55 3.79
C TRP A 215 15.85 2.75 3.88
N LYS A 216 16.36 3.93 3.52
CA LYS A 216 15.58 5.16 3.38
C LYS A 216 15.68 5.71 1.96
N LYS A 217 14.55 6.21 1.46
CA LYS A 217 14.40 7.12 0.33
C LYS A 217 14.11 8.51 0.87
N SER A 218 15.09 9.41 0.82
CA SER A 218 15.04 10.69 1.54
C SER A 218 14.73 10.44 3.02
N ASN A 219 13.58 10.89 3.51
CA ASN A 219 13.15 10.67 4.90
C ASN A 219 12.17 9.49 5.06
N SER A 220 11.85 8.78 3.98
CA SER A 220 10.87 7.70 3.98
C SER A 220 11.55 6.36 4.00
N PHE A 221 11.14 5.47 4.90
CA PHE A 221 11.63 4.09 4.92
C PHE A 221 11.13 3.30 3.70
N ILE A 222 11.96 2.40 3.15
CA ILE A 222 11.61 1.60 1.97
C ILE A 222 11.80 0.08 2.14
N SER A 223 12.73 -0.42 2.98
CA SER A 223 12.90 -1.88 3.18
C SER A 223 13.81 -2.27 4.34
N TYR A 224 13.54 -3.44 4.95
CA TYR A 224 14.41 -4.10 5.95
C TYR A 224 15.38 -5.11 5.33
N ASN A 225 15.27 -5.36 4.03
CA ASN A 225 16.12 -6.35 3.40
C ASN A 225 17.49 -5.75 3.15
N ARG A 226 18.51 -6.30 3.82
CA ARG A 226 19.92 -5.90 3.63
C ARG A 226 20.33 -5.87 2.15
N LYS A 227 19.76 -6.77 1.35
CA LYS A 227 19.83 -6.76 -0.12
C LYS A 227 18.49 -6.29 -0.67
N LEU A 228 18.49 -5.19 -1.40
CA LEU A 228 17.28 -4.60 -1.98
C LEU A 228 17.48 -4.39 -3.48
N GLU A 229 16.50 -4.80 -4.27
CA GLU A 229 16.38 -4.39 -5.66
C GLU A 229 15.29 -3.31 -5.75
N TYR A 230 15.71 -2.07 -5.93
CA TYR A 230 14.86 -0.90 -5.88
C TYR A 230 14.52 -0.43 -7.30
N ALA A 231 13.23 -0.30 -7.61
CA ALA A 231 12.78 0.26 -8.88
C ALA A 231 12.77 1.79 -8.80
N ALA A 232 13.54 2.44 -9.67
CA ALA A 232 13.63 3.89 -9.70
C ALA A 232 12.27 4.53 -9.98
N GLU A 233 11.82 5.40 -9.08
CA GLU A 233 10.60 6.18 -9.25
C GLU A 233 10.95 7.54 -9.89
N ALA A 234 10.03 8.14 -10.64
CA ALA A 234 10.23 9.48 -11.18
C ALA A 234 10.32 10.53 -10.05
N GLY A 235 11.16 11.56 -10.23
CA GLY A 235 11.37 12.63 -9.26
C GLY A 235 12.80 12.65 -8.70
N THR A 236 13.05 13.53 -7.73
CA THR A 236 14.38 13.71 -7.10
C THR A 236 14.34 13.23 -5.66
N TYR A 237 15.27 12.33 -5.30
CA TYR A 237 15.38 11.78 -3.95
C TYR A 237 16.77 11.22 -3.68
N THR A 238 17.00 10.92 -2.41
CA THR A 238 18.24 10.30 -1.96
C THR A 238 17.98 8.88 -1.50
N ILE A 239 18.98 8.01 -1.55
CA ILE A 239 18.91 6.66 -0.97
C ILE A 239 20.07 6.47 0.00
N SER A 240 19.77 5.92 1.18
CA SER A 240 20.78 5.55 2.17
C SER A 240 20.38 4.28 2.92
N ALA A 241 21.40 3.55 3.37
CA ALA A 241 21.23 2.51 4.39
C ALA A 241 21.20 3.16 5.78
N VAL A 242 20.54 2.51 6.73
CA VAL A 242 20.48 2.91 8.12
C VAL A 242 21.08 1.79 8.94
N PHE A 243 22.02 2.15 9.80
CA PHE A 243 22.71 1.24 10.71
C PHE A 243 22.50 1.71 12.14
N SER A 244 22.69 0.79 13.08
CA SER A 244 22.77 1.08 14.52
C SER A 244 23.87 0.23 15.13
N LYS A 245 24.40 0.62 16.28
CA LYS A 245 25.29 -0.29 17.03
C LYS A 245 24.52 -1.52 17.50
N GLU A 246 25.19 -2.65 17.51
CA GLU A 246 24.58 -3.95 17.83
C GLU A 246 24.04 -3.99 19.27
N ASP A 247 24.62 -3.21 20.17
CA ASP A 247 24.21 -3.14 21.55
C ASP A 247 23.22 -1.99 21.84
N TYR A 248 22.84 -1.14 20.89
CA TYR A 248 21.98 0.03 21.18
C TYR A 248 20.49 -0.27 20.97
N ALA A 249 19.65 0.49 21.68
CA ALA A 249 18.22 0.47 21.46
C ALA A 249 17.89 0.94 20.04
N VAL A 250 16.83 0.37 19.46
CA VAL A 250 16.29 0.86 18.18
C VAL A 250 14.81 1.16 18.37
N PHE A 251 14.41 2.35 17.93
CA PHE A 251 13.05 2.86 18.01
C PHE A 251 12.38 2.78 16.66
N CYS A 252 11.08 2.49 16.64
CA CYS A 252 10.30 2.61 15.41
C CYS A 252 9.09 3.52 15.60
N THR A 253 8.83 4.37 14.60
CA THR A 253 7.58 5.13 14.49
C THR A 253 7.00 4.95 13.10
N GLY A 254 5.75 4.46 13.04
CA GLY A 254 5.17 3.93 11.80
C GLY A 254 6.06 2.83 11.23
N ASN A 255 6.51 3.02 9.99
CA ASN A 255 7.42 2.08 9.31
C ASN A 255 8.90 2.53 9.35
N GLN A 256 9.26 3.52 10.16
CA GLN A 256 10.63 4.06 10.20
C GLN A 256 11.36 3.66 11.46
N PHE A 257 12.66 3.40 11.34
CA PHE A 257 13.54 2.95 12.42
C PHE A 257 14.65 3.98 12.70
N PHE A 258 15.00 4.12 13.97
CA PHE A 258 15.92 5.12 14.49
C PHE A 258 16.79 4.52 15.60
N ASP A 259 18.07 4.84 15.59
CA ASP A 259 19.03 4.56 16.66
C ASP A 259 19.07 5.67 17.73
N ASP A 260 18.31 6.75 17.52
CA ASP A 260 18.20 7.90 18.40
C ASP A 260 16.73 8.19 18.72
N LEU A 261 16.41 8.29 20.01
CA LEU A 261 15.03 8.51 20.49
C LEU A 261 14.50 9.90 20.14
N ASN A 262 15.33 10.94 20.11
CA ASN A 262 14.89 12.29 19.75
C ASN A 262 14.52 12.37 18.26
N LYS A 263 15.30 11.70 17.38
CA LYS A 263 14.93 11.60 15.96
C LYS A 263 13.63 10.83 15.76
N ALA A 264 13.39 9.77 16.56
CA ALA A 264 12.12 9.05 16.54
C ALA A 264 10.96 9.95 17.01
N ASP A 265 11.19 10.77 18.04
CA ASP A 265 10.22 11.74 18.56
C ASP A 265 9.87 12.82 17.55
N GLU A 266 10.84 13.43 16.86
CA GLU A 266 10.57 14.43 15.82
C GLU A 266 9.61 13.91 14.72
N VAL A 267 9.81 12.65 14.31
CA VAL A 267 8.96 12.00 13.31
C VAL A 267 7.60 11.59 13.90
N ALA A 268 7.57 11.07 15.13
CA ALA A 268 6.31 10.71 15.78
C ALA A 268 5.45 11.95 16.08
N ALA A 269 6.07 13.05 16.51
CA ALA A 269 5.41 14.31 16.82
C ALA A 269 4.75 14.97 15.60
N SER A 270 5.28 14.74 14.40
CA SER A 270 4.69 15.22 13.14
C SER A 270 3.72 14.23 12.49
N GLY A 271 3.58 13.02 13.05
CA GLY A 271 2.85 11.92 12.44
C GLY A 271 2.03 11.10 13.43
N THR A 272 2.45 9.86 13.66
CA THR A 272 1.66 8.81 14.32
C THR A 272 1.46 9.01 15.82
N LYS A 273 2.25 9.89 16.45
CA LYS A 273 2.31 10.09 17.90
C LYS A 273 2.67 8.81 18.69
N GLN A 274 3.25 7.81 18.03
CA GLN A 274 3.62 6.53 18.62
C GLN A 274 5.07 6.18 18.28
N ILE A 275 5.82 5.75 19.29
CA ILE A 275 7.17 5.21 19.21
C ILE A 275 7.17 3.86 19.93
N PHE A 276 7.78 2.85 19.33
CA PHE A 276 8.00 1.56 19.98
C PHE A 276 9.49 1.27 20.09
N VAL A 277 9.91 0.67 21.20
CA VAL A 277 11.25 0.09 21.31
C VAL A 277 11.26 -1.22 20.54
N SER A 278 11.76 -1.18 19.31
CA SER A 278 11.80 -2.30 18.37
C SER A 278 12.94 -3.29 18.66
N LYS A 279 13.98 -2.84 19.36
CA LYS A 279 15.12 -3.66 19.78
C LYS A 279 15.59 -3.21 21.16
N SER A 280 15.76 -4.17 22.06
CA SER A 280 16.35 -3.93 23.38
C SER A 280 17.74 -3.31 23.29
N GLY A 281 18.04 -2.42 24.22
CA GLY A 281 19.37 -1.86 24.38
C GLY A 281 19.38 -0.56 25.17
N PRO A 282 20.57 -0.02 25.46
CA PRO A 282 20.77 1.31 26.00
C PRO A 282 20.42 2.47 25.07
N ILE A 283 19.96 3.55 25.70
CA ILE A 283 20.28 4.93 25.32
C ILE A 283 21.39 5.45 26.24
N LEU A 284 22.30 6.24 25.67
CA LEU A 284 23.50 6.72 26.37
C LEU A 284 23.22 7.97 27.19
N LYS A 285 24.25 8.49 27.84
CA LYS A 285 24.21 9.81 28.49
C LYS A 285 23.73 10.88 27.51
N GLY A 286 22.69 11.61 27.88
CA GLY A 286 22.07 12.62 27.02
C GLY A 286 20.71 13.05 27.55
N ASN A 287 20.17 14.11 26.95
CA ASN A 287 18.81 14.56 27.20
C ASN A 287 17.92 14.07 26.07
N TYR A 288 16.88 13.32 26.43
CA TYR A 288 15.88 12.80 25.53
C TYR A 288 14.52 13.38 25.90
N ALA A 289 13.69 13.66 24.90
CA ALA A 289 12.37 14.22 25.13
C ALA A 289 11.31 13.47 24.33
N LEU A 290 10.15 13.28 24.95
CA LEU A 290 8.91 12.98 24.24
C LEU A 290 8.12 14.27 24.09
N SER A 291 7.87 14.66 22.85
CA SER A 291 7.04 15.82 22.50
C SER A 291 5.59 15.62 22.95
N ALA A 292 4.86 16.73 23.12
CA ALA A 292 3.48 16.69 23.58
C ALA A 292 2.60 15.72 22.74
N GLY A 293 1.86 14.87 23.45
CA GLY A 293 0.99 13.85 22.86
C GLY A 293 1.70 12.61 22.30
N VAL A 294 3.04 12.53 22.33
CA VAL A 294 3.79 11.36 21.83
C VAL A 294 3.85 10.26 22.90
N SER A 295 3.61 9.03 22.49
CA SER A 295 3.67 7.85 23.36
C SER A 295 4.85 6.95 23.01
N LEU A 296 5.70 6.63 23.99
CA LEU A 296 6.76 5.63 23.88
C LEU A 296 6.31 4.32 24.52
N THR A 297 6.30 3.24 23.75
CA THR A 297 5.95 1.91 24.23
C THR A 297 7.19 1.03 24.29
N VAL A 298 7.45 0.45 25.46
CA VAL A 298 8.33 -0.71 25.62
C VAL A 298 7.45 -1.96 25.53
N PRO A 299 7.47 -2.69 24.40
CA PRO A 299 6.48 -3.69 24.09
C PRO A 299 6.65 -4.97 24.93
N MET A 300 5.56 -5.74 25.02
CA MET A 300 5.53 -7.07 25.63
C MET A 300 5.61 -8.22 24.62
N ASP A 301 5.40 -7.93 23.34
CA ASP A 301 5.46 -8.87 22.23
C ASP A 301 5.58 -8.12 20.89
N ALA A 302 5.55 -8.87 19.79
CA ALA A 302 5.68 -8.34 18.43
C ALA A 302 4.45 -7.57 17.93
N SER A 303 3.34 -7.55 18.66
CA SER A 303 2.14 -6.80 18.25
C SER A 303 2.32 -5.30 18.44
N ASN A 304 3.33 -4.87 19.20
CA ASN A 304 3.63 -3.47 19.49
C ASN A 304 2.36 -2.71 19.94
N GLN A 305 1.60 -3.31 20.85
CA GLN A 305 0.39 -2.68 21.37
C GLN A 305 0.73 -1.63 22.43
N PHE A 306 0.27 -0.39 22.23
CA PHE A 306 0.24 0.61 23.29
C PHE A 306 -0.80 0.21 24.35
N VAL A 307 -0.40 0.19 25.62
CA VAL A 307 -1.28 -0.14 26.75
C VAL A 307 -1.38 1.08 27.66
N GLY A 308 -2.51 1.78 27.56
CA GLY A 308 -2.82 2.98 28.36
C GLY A 308 -3.38 2.62 29.73
N ASP A 309 -4.44 3.31 30.15
CA ASP A 309 -4.97 3.28 31.53
C ASP A 309 -5.43 1.90 32.04
N THR A 310 -5.65 0.93 31.14
CA THR A 310 -6.08 -0.43 31.49
C THR A 310 -5.07 -1.46 31.02
N PRO A 311 -4.54 -2.33 31.90
CA PRO A 311 -3.63 -3.39 31.49
C PRO A 311 -4.35 -4.45 30.65
N VAL A 312 -3.60 -5.15 29.80
CA VAL A 312 -4.11 -6.32 29.09
C VAL A 312 -4.26 -7.46 30.09
N LEU A 313 -5.47 -8.02 30.24
CA LEU A 313 -5.75 -9.09 31.21
C LEU A 313 -5.73 -10.47 30.55
N SER A 314 -5.23 -11.47 31.28
CA SER A 314 -5.25 -12.88 30.91
C SER A 314 -5.75 -13.75 32.05
N SER A 315 -6.54 -14.78 31.72
CA SER A 315 -6.95 -15.84 32.65
C SER A 315 -5.97 -17.02 32.69
N SER A 316 -4.92 -16.99 31.85
CA SER A 316 -3.87 -18.01 31.78
C SER A 316 -2.60 -17.49 32.42
N LEU A 317 -2.12 -18.21 33.45
CA LEU A 317 -0.86 -17.92 34.09
C LEU A 317 0.29 -18.54 33.29
N ILE A 318 1.11 -17.69 32.69
CA ILE A 318 2.33 -18.04 31.97
C ILE A 318 3.49 -17.38 32.71
N GLY A 319 4.62 -18.07 32.82
CA GLY A 319 5.81 -17.51 33.46
C GLY A 319 6.22 -16.17 32.83
N PRO A 320 6.57 -15.15 33.62
CA PRO A 320 6.95 -13.85 33.08
C PRO A 320 8.26 -13.98 32.27
N SER A 321 8.30 -13.41 31.08
CA SER A 321 9.47 -13.40 30.20
C SER A 321 9.71 -12.01 29.62
N GLU A 322 10.92 -11.48 29.80
CA GLU A 322 11.30 -10.19 29.22
C GLU A 322 11.29 -10.27 27.69
N TYR A 323 10.49 -9.42 27.05
CA TYR A 323 10.45 -9.32 25.59
C TYR A 323 11.36 -8.19 25.09
N CYS A 324 11.25 -7.01 25.70
CA CYS A 324 12.03 -5.85 25.32
C CYS A 324 12.51 -5.07 26.54
N CYS A 325 13.76 -4.63 26.52
CA CYS A 325 14.36 -3.82 27.57
C CYS A 325 14.99 -2.54 27.02
N LEU A 326 14.47 -1.39 27.45
CA LEU A 326 15.11 -0.09 27.23
C LEU A 326 15.98 0.24 28.45
N THR A 327 17.28 0.40 28.25
CA THR A 327 18.19 0.79 29.34
C THR A 327 18.54 2.27 29.25
N LEU A 328 18.39 3.01 30.33
CA LEU A 328 18.88 4.39 30.45
C LEU A 328 20.23 4.35 31.17
N LYS A 329 21.30 4.69 30.45
CA LYS A 329 22.67 4.72 31.02
C LYS A 329 22.88 5.90 31.97
N PRO A 330 23.92 5.87 32.82
CA PRO A 330 24.21 6.97 33.73
C PRO A 330 24.24 8.34 33.03
N GLY A 331 23.47 9.28 33.54
CA GLY A 331 23.30 10.61 32.96
C GLY A 331 22.38 10.70 31.74
N ALA A 332 21.66 9.62 31.38
CA ALA A 332 20.52 9.69 30.46
C ALA A 332 19.30 10.23 31.19
N ILE A 333 18.68 11.28 30.64
CA ILE A 333 17.48 11.91 31.18
C ILE A 333 16.40 11.85 30.11
N LEU A 334 15.28 11.19 30.39
CA LEU A 334 14.11 11.12 29.51
C LEU A 334 12.98 11.98 30.07
N THR A 335 12.73 13.13 29.44
CA THR A 335 11.64 14.04 29.79
C THR A 335 10.39 13.71 28.99
N VAL A 336 9.25 13.58 29.68
CA VAL A 336 7.95 13.29 29.09
C VAL A 336 7.08 14.54 29.25
N SER A 337 6.77 15.19 28.12
CA SER A 337 6.05 16.47 28.09
C SER A 337 4.54 16.31 28.37
N ASP A 338 3.83 17.44 28.41
CA ASP A 338 2.37 17.46 28.54
C ASP A 338 1.67 16.51 27.55
N SER A 339 0.75 15.70 28.07
CA SER A 339 -0.04 14.70 27.32
C SER A 339 0.80 13.63 26.61
N ALA A 340 2.13 13.62 26.77
CA ALA A 340 2.99 12.55 26.31
C ALA A 340 2.94 11.38 27.31
N SER A 341 3.30 10.18 26.85
CA SER A 341 3.26 9.01 27.72
C SER A 341 4.36 7.99 27.50
N ILE A 342 4.64 7.21 28.54
CA ILE A 342 5.44 5.99 28.45
C ILE A 342 4.53 4.82 28.83
N SER A 343 4.48 3.79 27.99
CA SER A 343 3.83 2.51 28.29
C SER A 343 4.87 1.41 28.40
N VAL A 344 5.06 0.88 29.60
CA VAL A 344 5.85 -0.33 29.83
C VAL A 344 4.86 -1.49 29.81
N ALA A 345 4.69 -2.11 28.65
CA ALA A 345 3.59 -3.04 28.41
C ALA A 345 3.80 -4.37 29.14
N SER A 346 2.70 -5.00 29.56
CA SER A 346 2.69 -6.34 30.12
C SER A 346 1.27 -6.89 30.08
N THR A 347 1.16 -8.21 29.97
CA THR A 347 -0.11 -8.90 30.22
C THR A 347 -0.19 -9.25 31.69
N MET A 348 -1.31 -8.93 32.32
CA MET A 348 -1.57 -9.19 33.73
C MET A 348 -2.46 -10.42 33.86
N PHE A 349 -2.00 -11.43 34.58
CA PHE A 349 -2.88 -12.50 35.02
C PHE A 349 -3.90 -11.94 36.00
N ALA A 350 -5.19 -12.12 35.72
CA ALA A 350 -6.28 -11.78 36.62
C ALA A 350 -7.28 -12.93 36.63
N HIS A 351 -7.50 -13.54 37.80
CA HIS A 351 -8.43 -14.65 37.98
C HIS A 351 -9.74 -14.16 38.61
N SER A 352 -10.88 -14.53 38.02
CA SER A 352 -12.22 -14.13 38.48
C SER A 352 -12.73 -14.89 39.71
N GLY A 353 -12.04 -15.94 40.17
CA GLY A 353 -12.48 -16.85 41.23
C GLY A 353 -12.04 -16.52 42.67
N GLY A 354 -11.29 -15.44 42.88
CA GLY A 354 -10.69 -15.11 44.19
C GLY A 354 -9.53 -16.04 44.58
N GLY A 355 -8.58 -15.53 45.37
CA GLY A 355 -7.47 -16.32 45.95
C GLY A 355 -6.13 -16.28 45.19
N THR A 356 -6.01 -15.57 44.07
CA THR A 356 -4.71 -15.34 43.42
C THR A 356 -4.55 -13.87 43.05
N SER A 357 -3.45 -13.27 43.49
CA SER A 357 -3.12 -11.87 43.20
C SER A 357 -2.83 -11.66 41.72
N ALA A 358 -3.25 -10.51 41.19
CA ALA A 358 -2.89 -10.11 39.85
C ALA A 358 -1.38 -9.91 39.75
N ARG A 359 -0.78 -10.40 38.68
CA ARG A 359 0.67 -10.33 38.45
C ARG A 359 1.01 -10.39 36.96
N PRO A 360 2.16 -9.84 36.53
CA PRO A 360 2.63 -10.02 35.15
C PRO A 360 2.66 -11.50 34.75
N SER A 361 2.24 -11.77 33.52
CA SER A 361 2.08 -13.12 32.97
C SER A 361 2.43 -13.11 31.48
N GLY A 362 3.37 -13.97 31.08
CA GLY A 362 3.90 -13.99 29.72
C GLY A 362 4.89 -12.86 29.44
N GLY A 363 4.87 -12.36 28.20
CA GLY A 363 5.77 -11.30 27.74
C GLY A 363 5.59 -9.99 28.51
N TYR A 364 6.69 -9.29 28.75
CA TYR A 364 6.66 -7.93 29.32
C TYR A 364 7.77 -7.04 28.75
N GLY A 365 7.48 -5.75 28.71
CA GLY A 365 8.46 -4.70 28.52
C GLY A 365 9.13 -4.33 29.83
N ARG A 366 10.38 -3.86 29.75
CA ARG A 366 11.14 -3.38 30.89
C ARG A 366 11.89 -2.09 30.58
N ILE A 367 11.89 -1.17 31.55
CA ILE A 367 12.86 -0.07 31.57
C ILE A 367 13.89 -0.34 32.68
N GLN A 368 15.16 -0.35 32.32
CA GLN A 368 16.27 -0.44 33.26
C GLN A 368 16.90 0.95 33.44
N LEU A 369 16.91 1.45 34.67
CA LEU A 369 17.47 2.74 35.04
C LEU A 369 18.81 2.53 35.75
N ASP A 370 19.93 2.82 35.08
CA ASP A 370 21.24 2.80 35.73
C ASP A 370 21.38 4.00 36.69
N GLU A 371 22.31 3.91 37.64
CA GLU A 371 22.54 4.98 38.63
C GLU A 371 22.79 6.33 37.95
N GLY A 372 22.09 7.37 38.41
CA GLY A 372 22.19 8.72 37.85
C GLY A 372 21.47 8.91 36.50
N SER A 373 20.68 7.94 36.04
CA SER A 373 19.68 8.13 34.98
C SER A 373 18.32 8.52 35.55
N SER A 374 17.48 9.17 34.75
CA SER A 374 16.12 9.53 35.18
C SER A 374 15.07 9.55 34.08
N ILE A 375 13.83 9.25 34.48
CA ILE A 375 12.62 9.61 33.75
C ILE A 375 11.98 10.80 34.48
N VAL A 376 11.64 11.86 33.76
CA VAL A 376 10.99 13.06 34.31
C VAL A 376 9.64 13.22 33.65
N LEU A 377 8.56 13.07 34.41
CA LEU A 377 7.19 13.26 33.95
C LEU A 377 6.75 14.69 34.27
N SER A 378 6.56 15.51 33.24
CA SER A 378 6.05 16.88 33.40
C SER A 378 4.53 16.90 33.65
N ASN A 379 4.00 18.07 34.00
CA ASN A 379 2.55 18.26 34.15
C ASN A 379 1.79 17.75 32.91
N GLY A 380 0.78 16.90 33.12
CA GLY A 380 -0.03 16.28 32.07
C GLY A 380 0.58 15.00 31.47
N ALA A 381 1.81 14.64 31.80
CA ALA A 381 2.43 13.39 31.33
C ALA A 381 1.86 12.16 32.02
N SER A 382 1.88 11.01 31.34
CA SER A 382 1.45 9.72 31.91
C SER A 382 2.51 8.63 31.81
N LEU A 383 2.64 7.84 32.87
CA LEU A 383 3.48 6.64 32.89
C LEU A 383 2.62 5.43 33.23
N TYR A 384 2.59 4.45 32.32
CA TYR A 384 1.86 3.18 32.47
C TYR A 384 2.84 2.06 32.79
N CYS A 385 3.00 1.77 34.08
CA CYS A 385 3.89 0.75 34.62
C CYS A 385 3.19 -0.61 34.73
N TRP A 386 2.86 -1.24 33.59
CA TRP A 386 2.29 -2.59 33.58
C TRP A 386 3.36 -3.69 33.62
N GLY A 387 4.50 -3.46 32.97
CA GLY A 387 5.70 -4.26 33.05
C GLY A 387 6.61 -3.81 34.19
N PHE A 388 7.93 -3.85 33.97
CA PHE A 388 8.89 -3.55 35.03
C PHE A 388 9.68 -2.27 34.76
N ILE A 389 9.78 -1.40 35.75
CA ILE A 389 10.80 -0.36 35.81
C ILE A 389 11.71 -0.69 36.99
N SER A 390 13.01 -0.86 36.73
CA SER A 390 13.95 -1.37 37.73
C SER A 390 15.29 -0.65 37.66
N GLY A 391 16.05 -0.67 38.76
CA GLY A 391 17.42 -0.17 38.79
C GLY A 391 17.65 0.91 39.85
N ALA A 392 18.77 1.61 39.74
CA ALA A 392 19.25 2.59 40.71
C ALA A 392 19.04 4.05 40.26
N GLY A 393 18.48 4.28 39.06
CA GLY A 393 18.07 5.61 38.63
C GLY A 393 16.74 6.05 39.26
N SER A 394 16.18 7.15 38.78
CA SER A 394 14.96 7.75 39.35
C SER A 394 13.83 7.91 38.35
N VAL A 395 12.60 7.84 38.86
CA VAL A 395 11.40 8.33 38.18
C VAL A 395 10.91 9.52 38.98
N ILE A 396 10.84 10.69 38.33
CA ILE A 396 10.45 11.96 38.94
C ILE A 396 9.11 12.36 38.34
N ALA A 397 8.05 12.32 39.14
CA ALA A 397 6.71 12.74 38.76
C ALA A 397 6.46 14.17 39.26
N GLU A 398 6.39 15.14 38.35
CA GLU A 398 6.07 16.53 38.70
C GLU A 398 4.56 16.70 38.96
N SER A 399 4.20 17.80 39.63
CA SER A 399 2.79 18.12 39.91
C SER A 399 1.96 18.11 38.63
N GLY A 400 0.89 17.31 38.62
CA GLY A 400 -0.03 17.16 37.49
C GLY A 400 0.33 16.02 36.51
N SER A 401 1.43 15.29 36.73
CA SER A 401 1.69 14.02 36.04
C SER A 401 0.88 12.87 36.67
N THR A 402 0.66 11.80 35.90
CA THR A 402 -0.04 10.59 36.36
C THR A 402 0.84 9.35 36.21
N VAL A 403 0.87 8.51 37.23
CA VAL A 403 1.52 7.19 37.19
C VAL A 403 0.46 6.12 37.44
N HIS A 404 0.32 5.22 36.48
CA HIS A 404 -0.53 4.05 36.57
C HIS A 404 0.34 2.85 36.89
N GLU A 405 0.03 2.19 38.00
CA GLU A 405 0.67 0.95 38.42
C GLU A 405 -0.42 0.02 38.92
N MET A 406 -0.34 -1.26 38.56
CA MET A 406 -1.27 -2.25 39.06
C MET A 406 -0.78 -2.73 40.42
N PHE A 407 -1.30 -2.12 41.48
CA PHE A 407 -1.10 -2.63 42.83
C PHE A 407 -1.96 -3.87 43.06
N GLN A 408 -1.33 -4.88 43.65
CA GLN A 408 -2.03 -5.95 44.33
C GLN A 408 -2.79 -5.36 45.52
N ILE A 409 -4.13 -5.40 45.51
CA ILE A 409 -4.95 -5.24 46.71
C ILE A 409 -5.37 -6.63 47.20
#